data_AF-A0A0L8I949-F1
#
_entry.id   AF-A0A0L8I949-F1
#
_cell.length_a   1.000
_cell.length_b   1.000
_cell.length_c   1.000
_cell.angle_alpha   90.00
_cell.angle_beta   90.00
_cell.angle_gamma   90.00
#
_symmetry.space_group_name_H-M   'P 1'
#
loop_
_entity.id
_entity.type
_entity.pdbx_description
1 polymer ?
#
loop_
_entity_poly.entity_id
_entity_poly.type
_entity_poly.pdbx_seq_one_letter_code
_entity_poly.pdbx_strand_id
1 'polypeptide(L)'
;CLNSLQSLDLPLRKLDLKLGAPIMFLRNLDPPRLCIGVRYIVKKMMPHVIEATVLSEYRADDNVFIIRIPSIPTDLPQFKEDSFQLD
;
A
#
# COMPACT_ATOMS: atom_id res chain seq x y z
N CYS A 1 3.35 8.11 18.35
CA CYS A 1 2.62 9.32 17.92
C CYS A 1 2.84 9.48 16.42
N LEU A 2 1.88 9.05 15.60
CA LEU A 2 2.06 8.99 14.15
C LEU A 2 1.14 10.03 13.51
N ASN A 3 1.80 10.99 12.86
CA ASN A 3 1.19 11.98 12.02
C ASN A 3 0.22 11.30 11.06
N SER A 4 -1.00 11.83 11.02
CA SER A 4 -1.95 11.62 9.95
C SER A 4 -1.28 12.09 8.65
N LEU A 5 -0.59 11.18 7.96
CA LEU A 5 -0.20 11.40 6.58
C LEU A 5 -1.51 11.36 5.80
N GLN A 6 -2.07 12.54 5.54
CA GLN A 6 -2.94 12.75 4.38
C GLN A 6 -2.34 11.95 3.24
N SER A 7 -3.16 11.13 2.58
CA SER A 7 -2.77 10.44 1.37
C SER A 7 -2.13 11.48 0.47
N LEU A 8 -0.79 11.50 0.37
CA LEU A 8 -0.13 12.34 -0.60
C LEU A 8 -0.79 11.98 -1.93
N ASP A 9 -1.31 12.98 -2.62
CA ASP A 9 -1.82 12.90 -3.99
C ASP A 9 -0.65 12.52 -4.91
N LEU A 10 -0.14 11.30 -4.71
CA LEU A 10 0.84 10.70 -5.57
C LEU A 10 0.07 10.42 -6.84
N PRO A 11 0.47 11.04 -7.98
CA PRO A 11 -0.18 10.75 -9.23
C PRO A 11 -0.15 9.23 -9.37
N LEU A 12 -1.32 8.68 -9.65
CA LEU A 12 -1.64 7.26 -9.77
C LEU A 12 -0.83 6.67 -10.94
N ARG A 13 0.49 6.62 -10.77
CA ARG A 13 1.46 6.13 -11.73
C ARG A 13 1.53 4.64 -11.53
N LYS A 14 1.42 3.92 -12.65
CA LYS A 14 1.52 2.47 -12.70
C LYS A 14 2.78 2.01 -11.94
N LEU A 15 2.59 1.25 -10.87
CA LEU A 15 3.68 0.65 -10.11
C LEU A 15 4.00 -0.72 -10.72
N ASP A 16 5.05 -0.76 -11.53
CA ASP A 16 5.58 -2.01 -12.05
C ASP A 16 6.67 -2.55 -11.11
N LEU A 17 6.36 -3.66 -10.43
CA LEU A 17 7.28 -4.34 -9.53
C LEU A 17 8.07 -5.43 -10.27
N LYS A 18 9.29 -5.70 -9.80
CA LYS A 18 10.16 -6.76 -10.32
C LYS A 18 10.54 -7.72 -9.19
N LEU A 19 10.76 -8.99 -9.55
CA LEU A 19 11.32 -9.97 -8.63
C LEU A 19 12.72 -9.52 -8.19
N GLY A 20 13.04 -9.67 -6.91
CA GLY A 20 14.29 -9.21 -6.30
C GLY A 20 14.36 -7.70 -6.01
N ALA A 21 13.36 -6.91 -6.42
CA ALA A 21 13.38 -5.47 -6.19
C ALA A 21 13.11 -5.15 -4.71
N PRO A 22 13.85 -4.18 -4.11
CA PRO A 22 13.51 -3.67 -2.80
C PRO A 22 12.24 -2.81 -2.86
N ILE A 23 11.34 -3.00 -1.91
CA ILE A 23 10.07 -2.27 -1.76
C ILE A 23 9.92 -1.75 -0.32
N MET A 24 9.11 -0.70 -0.15
CA MET A 24 8.75 -0.13 1.14
C MET A 24 7.30 0.34 1.09
N PHE A 25 6.57 0.22 2.19
CA PHE A 25 5.20 0.72 2.26
C PHE A 25 5.16 2.23 2.47
N LEU A 26 4.24 2.88 1.76
CA LEU A 26 3.96 4.32 1.90
C LEU A 26 3.00 4.61 3.07
N ARG A 27 2.26 3.60 3.52
CA ARG A 27 1.37 3.65 4.68
C ARG A 27 1.45 2.35 5.45
N ASN A 28 1.13 2.39 6.74
CA ASN A 28 1.03 1.17 7.52
C ASN A 28 -0.16 0.34 7.01
N LEU A 29 0.07 -0.94 6.73
CA LEU A 29 -0.97 -1.89 6.34
C LEU A 29 -1.43 -2.73 7.53
N ASP A 30 -0.47 -3.23 8.31
CA ASP A 30 -0.70 -4.10 9.46
C ASP A 30 0.40 -3.90 10.51
N PRO A 31 0.33 -2.83 11.32
CA PRO A 31 1.26 -2.64 12.43
C PRO A 31 1.21 -3.83 13.42
N PRO A 32 2.36 -4.32 13.93
CA PRO A 32 3.72 -3.81 13.76
C PRO A 32 4.51 -4.48 12.62
N ARG A 33 3.89 -5.38 11.84
CA ARG A 33 4.57 -6.22 10.86
C ARG A 33 4.76 -5.53 9.50
N LEU A 34 3.75 -4.80 9.03
CA LEU A 34 3.73 -4.12 7.73
C LEU A 34 3.64 -2.60 7.93
N CYS A 35 4.72 -2.01 8.41
CA CYS A 35 4.81 -0.60 8.72
C CYS A 35 5.70 0.18 7.73
N ILE A 36 5.51 1.52 7.71
CA ILE A 36 6.36 2.47 6.99
C ILE A 36 7.80 2.33 7.50
N GLY A 37 8.76 2.47 6.59
CA GLY A 37 10.20 2.48 6.93
C GLY A 37 10.87 1.11 6.90
N VAL A 38 10.10 0.01 6.85
CA VAL A 38 10.65 -1.33 6.68
C VAL A 38 10.86 -1.62 5.19
N ARG A 39 12.06 -2.11 4.84
CA ARG A 39 12.41 -2.53 3.49
C ARG A 39 12.16 -4.03 3.33
N TYR A 40 11.63 -4.43 2.19
CA TYR A 40 11.40 -5.83 1.82
C TYR A 40 11.97 -6.10 0.43
N ILE A 41 12.30 -7.35 0.13
CA ILE A 41 12.63 -7.82 -1.22
C ILE A 41 11.46 -8.63 -1.77
N VAL A 42 11.04 -8.34 -3.01
CA VAL A 42 10.04 -9.13 -3.72
C VAL A 42 10.59 -10.52 -4.01
N LYS A 43 9.94 -11.56 -3.48
CA LYS A 43 10.30 -12.96 -3.69
C LYS A 43 9.44 -13.61 -4.76
N LYS A 44 8.13 -13.33 -4.76
CA LYS A 44 7.19 -13.86 -5.75
C LYS A 44 6.05 -12.89 -6.02
N MET A 45 5.62 -12.82 -7.27
CA MET A 45 4.44 -12.05 -7.67
C MET A 45 3.37 -13.00 -8.17
N MET A 46 2.19 -12.92 -7.56
CA MET A 46 0.97 -13.63 -7.94
C MET A 46 -0.08 -12.59 -8.37
N PRO A 47 -1.19 -12.98 -9.02
CA PRO A 47 -2.17 -12.04 -9.56
C PRO A 47 -2.65 -10.98 -8.55
N HIS A 48 -2.90 -11.40 -7.31
CA HIS A 48 -3.41 -10.54 -6.23
C HIS A 48 -2.50 -10.44 -5.00
N VAL A 49 -1.40 -11.18 -4.97
CA VAL A 49 -0.54 -11.29 -3.79
C VAL A 49 0.92 -11.13 -4.18
N ILE A 50 1.67 -10.37 -3.41
CA ILE A 50 3.12 -10.25 -3.51
C ILE A 50 3.70 -10.90 -2.26
N GLU A 51 4.53 -11.92 -2.46
CA GLU A 51 5.37 -12.47 -1.40
C GLU A 51 6.65 -11.63 -1.35
N ALA A 52 6.96 -11.09 -0.18
CA ALA A 52 8.17 -10.34 0.06
C ALA A 52 8.83 -10.78 1.36
N THR A 53 10.14 -10.66 1.45
CA THR A 53 10.91 -10.99 2.65
C THR A 53 11.49 -9.71 3.21
N VAL A 54 11.44 -9.53 4.52
CA VAL A 54 12.01 -8.33 5.15
C VAL A 54 13.54 -8.32 4.99
N LEU A 55 14.09 -7.14 4.68
CA LEU A 55 15.52 -6.92 4.46
C LEU A 55 16.27 -6.56 5.75
N SER A 56 15.58 -6.54 6.90
CA SER A 56 16.16 -6.19 8.19
C SER A 56 16.80 -7.42 8.84
N GLU A 57 18.03 -7.28 9.32
CA GLU A 57 18.75 -8.32 10.05
C GLU A 57 18.00 -8.79 11.31
N TYR A 58 17.23 -7.90 11.95
CA TYR A 58 16.47 -8.22 13.17
C TYR A 58 15.31 -9.19 12.91
N ARG A 59 14.83 -9.29 11.67
CA ARG A 59 13.71 -10.15 11.28
C ARG A 59 14.04 -10.96 10.02
N ALA A 60 15.32 -11.28 9.81
CA ALA A 60 15.75 -12.00 8.63
C ALA A 60 14.86 -13.23 8.39
N ASP A 61 14.43 -13.41 7.14
CA ASP A 61 13.55 -14.49 6.66
C ASP A 61 12.06 -14.43 7.03
N ASP A 62 11.58 -13.38 7.72
CA ASP A 62 10.14 -13.15 7.87
C ASP A 62 9.53 -12.84 6.49
N ASN A 63 8.78 -13.82 5.96
CA ASN A 63 8.01 -13.67 4.74
C ASN A 63 6.65 -13.01 5.04
N VAL A 64 6.29 -12.04 4.20
CA VAL A 64 5.02 -11.33 4.26
C VAL A 64 4.28 -11.48 2.94
N PHE A 65 2.95 -11.61 3.05
CA PHE A 65 2.05 -11.68 1.91
C PHE A 65 1.26 -10.39 1.82
N ILE A 66 1.48 -9.65 0.73
CA ILE A 66 0.90 -8.31 0.52
C ILE A 66 -0.19 -8.44 -0.53
N ILE A 67 -1.42 -8.13 -0.15
CA ILE A 67 -2.54 -8.10 -1.10
C ILE A 67 -2.40 -6.84 -1.98
N ARG A 68 -2.49 -7.01 -3.29
CA ARG A 68 -2.50 -5.91 -4.27
C ARG A 68 -3.83 -5.17 -4.15
N ILE A 69 -3.84 -4.05 -3.43
CA ILE A 69 -5.00 -3.17 -3.33
C ILE A 69 -4.98 -2.24 -4.54
N PRO A 70 -6.02 -2.25 -5.41
CA PRO A 70 -6.13 -1.25 -6.45
C PRO A 70 -6.25 0.13 -5.79
N SER A 71 -5.38 1.05 -6.20
CA SER A 71 -5.50 2.44 -5.80
C SER A 71 -6.72 3.03 -6.50
N ILE A 72 -7.82 3.23 -5.77
CA ILE A 72 -8.97 3.98 -6.27
C ILE A 72 -8.55 5.46 -6.23
N PRO A 73 -8.58 6.19 -7.35
CA PRO A 73 -8.36 7.63 -7.33
C PRO A 73 -9.43 8.30 -6.47
N THR A 74 -9.01 9.13 -5.51
CA THR A 74 -9.93 9.97 -4.73
C THR A 74 -10.55 11.08 -5.59
N ASP A 75 -10.08 11.28 -6.83
CA ASP A 75 -10.62 12.22 -7.83
C ASP A 75 -11.93 11.76 -8.49
N LEU A 76 -12.68 10.84 -7.86
CA LEU A 76 -14.10 10.76 -8.20
C LEU A 76 -14.77 11.98 -7.58
N PRO A 77 -15.55 12.77 -8.35
CA PRO A 77 -16.37 13.80 -7.74
C PRO A 77 -17.21 13.10 -6.67
N GLN A 78 -16.99 13.48 -5.40
CA GLN A 78 -17.89 13.12 -4.32
C GLN A 78 -19.28 13.39 -4.87
N PHE A 79 -20.11 12.35 -5.03
CA PHE A 79 -21.52 12.53 -5.31
C PHE A 79 -22.00 13.53 -4.27
N LYS A 80 -22.30 14.75 -4.72
CA LYS A 80 -23.10 15.67 -3.94
C LYS A 80 -24.40 14.90 -3.77
N GLU A 81 -24.75 14.55 -2.54
CA GLU A 81 -26.15 14.29 -2.23
C GLU A 81 -26.87 15.59 -2.56
N ASP A 82 -27.36 15.70 -3.79
CA ASP A 82 -28.39 16.66 -4.11
C ASP A 82 -29.56 16.26 -3.23
N SER A 83 -29.74 17.02 -2.17
CA SER A 83 -30.93 16.97 -1.33
C SER A 83 -32.14 16.91 -2.24
N PHE A 84 -32.82 15.76 -2.29
CA PHE A 84 -34.16 15.68 -2.81
C PHE A 84 -35.01 16.61 -1.94
N GLN A 85 -35.21 17.83 -2.41
CA GLN A 85 -36.27 18.69 -1.94
C GLN A 85 -37.58 17.96 -2.24
N LEU A 86 -38.23 17.49 -1.19
CA LEU A 86 -39.60 17.04 -1.25
C LEU A 86 -40.45 18.32 -1.31
N ASP A 87 -40.95 18.66 -2.49
CA ASP A 87 -42.15 19.51 -2.61
C ASP A 87 -43.37 18.80 -1.99
#